data_AF-A0A3C1NZF6-F1
#
_entry.id   AF-A0A3C1NZF6-F1
#
_cell.length_a   1.000
_cell.length_b   1.000
_cell.length_c   1.000
_cell.angle_alpha   90.00
_cell.angle_beta   90.00
_cell.angle_gamma   90.00
#
_symmetry.space_group_name_H-M   'P 1'
#
loop_
_entity.id
_entity.type
_entity.pdbx_description
1 polymer ?
#
loop_
_entity_poly.entity_id
_entity_poly.type
_entity_poly.pdbx_seq_one_letter_code
_entity_poly.pdbx_strand_id
1 'polypeptide(L)'
;AFVDDDEASAEFRRFTERELRDGKVRHALDVQRALEEQGLTVCIEGPSVSSWLGFLNDTRLVLGARLELTEDNQEELADLPDDDPRAALFGLYGWLTHLQESVVQALLGDHD
;
A
#
# COMPACT_ATOMS: atom_id res chain seq x y z
N ALA A 1 -0.97 -1.66 -41.27
CA ALA A 1 -0.50 -0.75 -40.22
C ALA A 1 -1.16 -1.20 -38.91
N PHE A 2 -0.50 -2.06 -38.14
CA PHE A 2 -0.98 -2.59 -36.84
C PHE A 2 0.16 -3.21 -36.00
N VAL A 3 1.25 -3.67 -36.64
CA VAL A 3 2.42 -4.24 -35.92
C VAL A 3 3.15 -3.18 -35.06
N ASP A 4 3.28 -1.96 -35.56
CA ASP A 4 3.89 -0.83 -34.83
C ASP A 4 3.08 -0.43 -33.58
N ASP A 5 1.76 -0.63 -33.61
CA ASP A 5 0.84 -0.21 -32.53
C ASP A 5 0.84 -1.25 -31.38
N ASP A 6 0.97 -2.53 -31.72
CA ASP A 6 1.13 -3.62 -30.74
C ASP A 6 2.51 -3.58 -30.07
N GLU A 7 3.56 -3.29 -30.83
CA GLU A 7 4.94 -3.15 -30.34
C GLU A 7 5.08 -1.90 -29.45
N ALA A 8 4.56 -0.74 -29.91
CA ALA A 8 4.52 0.48 -29.11
C ALA A 8 3.67 0.31 -27.84
N SER A 9 2.53 -0.40 -27.92
CA SER A 9 1.71 -0.72 -26.74
C SER A 9 2.44 -1.64 -25.76
N ALA A 10 3.24 -2.59 -26.25
CA ALA A 10 4.04 -3.48 -25.41
C ALA A 10 5.19 -2.74 -24.74
N GLU A 11 5.89 -1.87 -25.45
CA GLU A 11 6.93 -1.01 -24.89
C GLU A 11 6.36 -0.05 -23.86
N PHE A 12 5.24 0.62 -24.16
CA PHE A 12 4.57 1.51 -23.23
C PHE A 12 4.18 0.78 -21.94
N ARG A 13 3.56 -0.41 -22.04
CA ARG A 13 3.27 -1.26 -20.87
C ARG A 13 4.52 -1.57 -20.06
N ARG A 14 5.63 -1.91 -20.72
CA ARG A 14 6.90 -2.24 -20.07
C ARG A 14 7.50 -1.02 -19.35
N PHE A 15 7.51 0.15 -19.99
CA PHE A 15 8.02 1.38 -19.37
C PHE A 15 7.17 1.78 -18.17
N THR A 16 5.84 1.77 -18.32
CA THR A 16 4.92 2.09 -17.21
C THR A 16 5.04 1.08 -16.06
N GLU A 17 5.15 -0.22 -16.34
CA GLU A 17 5.35 -1.23 -15.27
C GLU A 17 6.64 -0.95 -14.49
N ARG A 18 7.72 -0.63 -15.20
CA ARG A 18 9.01 -0.32 -14.57
C ARG A 18 8.92 0.94 -13.72
N GLU A 19 8.35 2.03 -14.25
CA GLU A 19 8.19 3.28 -13.50
C GLU A 19 7.31 3.09 -12.25
N LEU A 20 6.23 2.32 -12.37
CA LEU A 20 5.38 1.95 -11.23
C LEU A 20 6.20 1.20 -10.18
N ARG A 21 6.93 0.15 -10.59
CA ARG A 21 7.76 -0.66 -9.69
C ARG A 21 8.82 0.19 -8.99
N ASP A 22 9.52 1.05 -9.72
CA ASP A 22 10.53 1.94 -9.18
C ASP A 22 9.91 2.94 -8.18
N GLY A 23 8.69 3.42 -8.46
CA GLY A 23 7.89 4.22 -7.53
C GLY A 23 7.60 3.49 -6.22
N LYS A 24 7.11 2.25 -6.28
CA LYS A 24 6.82 1.42 -5.10
C LYS A 24 8.07 1.17 -4.24
N VAL A 25 9.19 0.86 -4.89
CA VAL A 25 10.47 0.65 -4.21
C VAL A 25 10.93 1.92 -3.50
N ARG A 26 10.80 3.08 -4.15
CA ARG A 26 11.14 4.37 -3.53
C ARG A 26 10.27 4.65 -2.29
N HIS A 27 8.95 4.46 -2.38
CA HIS A 27 8.06 4.64 -1.23
C HIS A 27 8.49 3.76 -0.04
N ALA A 28 8.80 2.48 -0.30
CA ALA A 28 9.25 1.55 0.73
C ALA A 28 10.58 1.98 1.37
N LEU A 29 11.55 2.44 0.58
CA LEU A 29 12.85 2.90 1.08
C LEU A 29 12.73 4.18 1.91
N ASP A 30 11.85 5.10 1.53
CA ASP A 30 11.62 6.33 2.29
C ASP A 30 10.99 6.02 3.66
N VAL A 31 9.96 5.15 3.68
CA VAL A 31 9.33 4.69 4.92
C VAL A 31 10.30 3.92 5.80
N GLN A 32 11.09 3.00 5.22
CA GLN A 32 12.11 2.26 5.96
C GLN A 32 13.11 3.21 6.64
N ARG A 33 13.63 4.20 5.91
CA ARG A 33 14.58 5.17 6.46
C ARG A 33 13.97 5.96 7.62
N ALA A 34 12.73 6.43 7.47
CA ALA A 34 12.04 7.15 8.52
C ALA A 34 11.85 6.29 9.79
N LEU A 35 11.52 5.01 9.64
CA LEU A 35 11.41 4.05 10.76
C LEU A 35 12.76 3.82 11.45
N GLU A 36 13.85 3.68 10.68
CA GLU A 36 15.20 3.48 11.20
C GLU A 36 15.72 4.72 11.96
N GLU A 37 15.40 5.93 11.50
CA GLU A 37 15.87 7.19 12.08
C GLU A 37 15.08 7.62 13.33
N GLN A 38 13.76 7.43 13.34
CA GLN A 38 12.87 8.00 14.37
C GLN A 38 12.40 6.96 15.40
N GLY A 39 12.54 5.66 15.11
CA GLY A 39 12.18 4.59 16.04
C GLY A 39 10.66 4.43 16.22
N LEU A 40 10.18 4.45 17.46
CA LEU A 40 8.78 4.13 17.80
C LEU A 40 7.79 5.26 17.51
N THR A 41 8.26 6.51 17.38
CA THR A 41 7.41 7.66 17.08
C THR A 41 7.90 8.27 15.79
N VAL A 42 7.05 8.25 14.76
CA VAL A 42 7.39 8.74 13.43
C VAL A 42 6.57 9.99 13.13
N CYS A 43 7.25 11.11 12.93
CA CYS A 43 6.68 12.32 12.37
C CYS A 43 6.72 12.23 10.84
N ILE A 44 5.53 12.23 10.24
CA ILE A 44 5.37 12.26 8.77
C ILE A 44 5.33 13.73 8.34
N GLU A 45 6.42 14.21 7.75
CA GLU A 45 6.51 15.57 7.22
C GLU A 45 5.96 15.65 5.80
N GLY A 46 5.45 16.82 5.40
CA GLY A 46 4.81 17.09 4.11
C GLY A 46 5.49 16.44 2.88
N PRO A 47 6.82 16.52 2.71
CA PRO A 47 7.52 15.89 1.57
C PRO A 47 7.45 14.36 1.54
N SER A 48 7.26 13.72 2.69
CA SER A 48 7.24 12.26 2.84
C SER A 48 5.83 11.65 2.83
N VAL A 49 4.78 12.48 2.98
CA VAL A 49 3.39 12.04 3.06
C VAL A 49 2.99 11.15 1.89
N SER A 50 3.38 11.52 0.66
CA SER A 50 3.06 10.75 -0.54
C SER A 50 3.71 9.37 -0.53
N SER A 51 4.97 9.27 -0.09
CA SER A 51 5.68 8.00 0.07
C SER A 51 5.00 7.12 1.13
N TRP A 52 4.55 7.70 2.25
CA TRP A 52 3.81 6.98 3.28
C TRP A 52 2.46 6.45 2.78
N LEU A 53 1.64 7.30 2.16
CA LEU A 53 0.35 6.89 1.60
C LEU A 53 0.51 5.83 0.50
N GLY A 54 1.51 6.00 -0.37
CA GLY A 54 1.83 5.03 -1.41
C GLY A 54 2.23 3.67 -0.84
N PHE A 55 3.14 3.65 0.13
CA PHE A 55 3.59 2.43 0.80
C PHE A 55 2.46 1.70 1.55
N LEU A 56 1.65 2.43 2.33
CA LEU A 56 0.51 1.85 3.06
C LEU A 56 -0.50 1.24 2.09
N ASN A 57 -0.83 1.96 1.01
CA ASN A 57 -1.77 1.46 0.01
C ASN A 57 -1.23 0.20 -0.69
N ASP A 58 0.03 0.21 -1.14
CA ASP A 58 0.63 -0.94 -1.81
C ASP A 58 0.69 -2.17 -0.90
N THR A 59 1.05 -1.98 0.38
CA THR A 59 1.08 -3.07 1.36
C THR A 59 -0.32 -3.64 1.60
N ARG A 60 -1.32 -2.78 1.76
CA ARG A 60 -2.73 -3.17 1.91
C ARG A 60 -3.22 -3.95 0.68
N LEU A 61 -2.90 -3.50 -0.53
CA LEU A 61 -3.28 -4.19 -1.77
C LEU A 61 -2.62 -5.57 -1.89
N VAL A 62 -1.34 -5.70 -1.52
CA VAL A 62 -0.64 -7.00 -1.50
C VAL A 62 -1.29 -7.96 -0.53
N LEU A 63 -1.65 -7.50 0.68
CA LEU A 63 -2.35 -8.33 1.67
C LEU A 63 -3.74 -8.73 1.19
N GLY A 64 -4.51 -7.79 0.65
CA GLY A 64 -5.84 -8.07 0.10
C GLY A 64 -5.79 -9.08 -1.04
N ALA A 65 -4.84 -8.94 -1.97
CA ALA A 65 -4.63 -9.90 -3.05
C ALA A 65 -4.22 -11.29 -2.54
N ARG A 66 -3.33 -11.34 -1.54
CA ARG A 66 -2.89 -12.61 -0.92
C ARG A 66 -4.01 -13.33 -0.17
N LEU A 67 -4.94 -12.58 0.41
CA LEU A 67 -6.11 -13.10 1.11
C LEU A 67 -7.26 -13.43 0.16
N GLU A 68 -7.17 -13.09 -1.12
CA GLU A 68 -8.29 -13.11 -2.06
C GLU A 68 -9.51 -12.36 -1.48
N LEU A 69 -9.23 -11.22 -0.82
CA LEU A 69 -10.23 -10.42 -0.12
C LEU A 69 -11.24 -9.84 -1.12
N THR A 70 -12.51 -10.05 -0.83
CA THR A 70 -13.65 -9.48 -1.54
C THR A 70 -14.56 -8.74 -0.56
N GLU A 71 -15.61 -8.10 -1.06
CA GLU A 71 -16.64 -7.50 -0.21
C GLU A 71 -17.46 -8.57 0.54
N ASP A 72 -17.62 -9.75 -0.06
CA ASP A 72 -18.48 -10.81 0.44
C ASP A 72 -17.83 -11.73 1.49
N ASN A 73 -16.49 -11.78 1.57
CA ASN A 73 -15.76 -12.73 2.43
C ASN A 73 -15.14 -12.11 3.69
N GLN A 74 -15.43 -10.84 3.99
CA GLN A 74 -14.81 -10.14 5.12
C GLN A 74 -15.24 -10.73 6.47
N GLU A 75 -16.51 -11.10 6.63
CA GLU A 75 -17.03 -11.72 7.85
C GLU A 75 -16.38 -13.09 8.08
N GLU A 76 -16.25 -13.91 7.03
CA GLU A 76 -15.59 -15.21 7.10
C GLU A 76 -14.10 -15.09 7.49
N LEU A 77 -13.39 -14.08 6.96
CA LEU A 77 -11.99 -13.81 7.30
C LEU A 77 -11.83 -13.28 8.73
N ALA A 78 -12.81 -12.54 9.24
CA ALA A 78 -12.83 -12.04 10.61
C ALA A 78 -13.06 -13.17 11.64
N ASP A 79 -13.81 -14.20 11.26
CA ASP A 79 -14.16 -15.34 12.12
C ASP A 79 -13.14 -16.49 12.04
N LEU A 80 -12.01 -16.31 11.36
CA LEU A 80 -10.95 -17.31 11.29
C LEU A 80 -10.39 -17.64 12.68
N PRO A 81 -10.06 -18.92 12.96
CA PRO A 81 -9.33 -19.30 14.16
C PRO A 81 -7.96 -18.62 14.28
N ASP A 82 -7.52 -18.36 15.52
CA ASP A 82 -6.22 -17.70 15.80
C ASP A 82 -5.00 -18.48 15.26
N ASP A 83 -5.12 -19.79 15.06
CA ASP A 83 -4.06 -20.63 14.48
C ASP A 83 -4.06 -20.65 12.95
N ASP A 84 -5.05 -20.03 12.30
CA ASP A 84 -5.05 -19.81 10.86
C ASP A 84 -4.10 -18.65 10.50
N PRO A 85 -3.07 -18.88 9.66
CA PRO A 85 -2.13 -17.82 9.28
C PRO A 85 -2.78 -16.63 8.58
N ARG A 86 -3.98 -16.80 7.99
CA ARG A 86 -4.73 -15.72 7.34
C ARG A 86 -5.34 -14.76 8.35
N ALA A 87 -5.67 -15.20 9.57
CA ALA A 87 -6.22 -14.34 10.62
C ALA A 87 -5.25 -13.19 10.95
N ALA A 88 -3.96 -13.50 11.13
CA ALA A 88 -2.92 -12.49 11.36
C ALA A 88 -2.75 -11.51 10.19
N LEU A 89 -2.82 -12.02 8.95
CA LEU A 89 -2.72 -11.19 7.74
C LEU A 89 -3.94 -10.25 7.60
N PHE A 90 -5.14 -10.74 7.93
CA PHE A 90 -6.36 -9.95 7.90
C PHE A 90 -6.36 -8.88 8.98
N GLY A 91 -5.91 -9.21 10.19
CA GLY A 91 -5.69 -8.23 11.26
C GLY A 91 -4.70 -7.12 10.85
N LEU A 92 -3.59 -7.50 10.21
CA LEU A 92 -2.63 -6.53 9.68
C LEU A 92 -3.22 -5.66 8.56
N TYR A 93 -4.01 -6.24 7.66
CA TYR A 93 -4.74 -5.50 6.63
C TYR A 93 -5.67 -4.44 7.25
N GLY A 94 -6.45 -4.82 8.27
CA GLY A 94 -7.36 -3.93 8.98
C GLY A 94 -6.61 -2.80 9.68
N TRP A 95 -5.51 -3.12 10.38
CA TRP A 95 -4.68 -2.12 11.04
C TRP A 95 -4.05 -1.13 10.05
N LEU A 96 -3.51 -1.60 8.93
CA LEU A 96 -2.96 -0.73 7.87
C LEU A 96 -4.03 0.16 7.24
N THR A 97 -5.25 -0.35 7.08
CA THR A 97 -6.40 0.43 6.59
C THR A 97 -6.71 1.58 7.54
N HIS A 98 -6.81 1.29 8.83
CA HIS A 98 -7.04 2.31 9.85
C HIS A 98 -5.89 3.33 9.95
N LEU A 99 -4.63 2.87 9.84
CA LEU A 99 -3.47 3.74 9.84
C LEU A 99 -3.47 4.69 8.63
N GLN A 100 -3.76 4.18 7.43
CA GLN A 100 -3.86 5.00 6.22
C GLN A 100 -4.98 6.04 6.35
N GLU A 101 -6.14 5.64 6.88
CA GLU A 101 -7.24 6.57 7.18
C GLU A 101 -6.78 7.66 8.15
N SER A 102 -6.06 7.30 9.22
CA SER A 102 -5.55 8.26 10.20
C SER A 102 -4.62 9.30 9.58
N VAL A 103 -3.74 8.88 8.66
CA VAL A 103 -2.87 9.81 7.91
C VAL A 103 -3.69 10.74 7.03
N VAL A 104 -4.69 10.23 6.31
CA VAL A 104 -5.57 11.05 5.47
C VAL A 104 -6.36 12.04 6.32
N GLN A 105 -6.93 11.62 7.44
CA GLN A 105 -7.65 12.51 8.36
C GLN A 105 -6.75 13.61 8.91
N ALA A 106 -5.50 13.29 9.27
CA ALA A 106 -4.53 14.29 9.71
C ALA A 106 -4.24 15.35 8.62
N LEU A 107 -4.19 14.96 7.34
CA LEU A 107 -4.00 15.91 6.23
C LEU A 107 -5.24 16.77 5.94
N LEU A 108 -6.44 16.23 6.17
CA LEU A 108 -7.69 16.96 5.97
C LEU A 108 -8.04 17.88 7.15
N GLY A 109 -7.53 17.56 8.36
CA GLY A 109 -7.79 18.28 9.60
C GLY A 109 -6.91 19.49 9.88
N ASP A 110 -5.98 19.85 8.97
CA ASP A 110 -4.99 20.91 9.15
C ASP A 110 -5.39 22.25 8.46
N HIS A 111 -6.69 22.59 8.51
CA HIS A 111 -7.26 23.80 7.90
C HIS A 111 -7.80 24.84 8.90
N ASP A 112 -7.47 24.74 10.19
CA ASP A 112 -7.81 25.77 11.21
C ASP A 112 -6.56 26.51 11.72
#